data_AF-A0A5M3W9E3-F1
#
_entry.id   AF-A0A5M3W9E3-F1
#
_cell.length_a   1.000
_cell.length_b   1.000
_cell.length_c   1.000
_cell.angle_alpha   90.00
_cell.angle_beta   90.00
_cell.angle_gamma   90.00
#
_symmetry.space_group_name_H-M   'P 1'
#
loop_
_entity.id
_entity.type
_entity.pdbx_description
1 polymer ?
#
loop_
_entity_poly.entity_id
_entity_poly.type
_entity_poly.pdbx_seq_one_letter_code
_entity_poly.pdbx_strand_id
1 'polypeptide(L)'
;MIEESVGTAEVDATRERIEDSVDAARERLAREEARLLAALVAGAPQPPGFDPARLRIQAHSLIAKRRGLVAVALPGLVSALGAEFAREFFAYADGRPKPPGGSRADAHAFVEWLRAEGRLPAAPEQRRTSRWRGWLRKS
;
A
#
# COMPACT_ATOMS: atom_id res chain seq x y z
N MET A 1 8.22 30.51 54.52
CA MET A 1 8.36 29.16 53.92
C MET A 1 7.05 28.83 53.19
N ILE A 2 6.70 29.60 52.15
CA ILE A 2 5.46 29.42 51.33
C ILE A 2 5.73 29.70 49.83
N GLU A 3 6.81 30.42 49.48
CA GLU A 3 7.11 30.79 48.08
C GLU A 3 7.54 29.62 47.18
N GLU A 4 8.03 28.51 47.74
CA GLU A 4 8.50 27.36 46.93
C GLU A 4 7.33 26.52 46.37
N SER A 5 6.17 26.50 47.06
CA SER A 5 5.03 25.65 46.69
C SER A 5 4.19 26.19 45.54
N VAL A 6 4.20 27.51 45.29
CA VAL A 6 3.47 28.13 44.17
C VAL A 6 4.28 27.99 42.87
N GLY A 7 5.61 28.08 42.95
CA GLY A 7 6.50 27.88 41.81
C GLY A 7 6.45 26.46 41.23
N THR A 8 6.26 25.43 42.06
CA THR A 8 6.12 24.05 41.57
C THR A 8 4.83 23.83 40.77
N ALA A 9 3.71 24.41 41.23
CA ALA A 9 2.41 24.23 40.56
C ALA A 9 2.33 24.94 39.19
N GLU A 10 2.96 26.12 39.06
CA GLU A 10 3.00 26.86 37.79
C GLU A 10 3.94 26.20 36.76
N VAL A 11 5.04 25.60 37.22
CA VAL A 11 5.93 24.81 36.38
C VAL A 11 5.25 23.54 35.89
N ASP A 12 4.49 22.85 36.76
CA ASP A 12 3.76 21.64 36.41
C ASP A 12 2.64 21.91 35.38
N ALA A 13 1.85 22.98 35.58
CA ALA A 13 0.83 23.41 34.62
C ALA A 13 1.41 23.90 33.29
N THR A 14 2.65 24.41 33.28
CA THR A 14 3.34 24.78 32.03
C THR A 14 3.85 23.55 31.29
N ARG A 15 4.35 22.55 32.02
CA ARG A 15 4.77 21.27 31.46
C ARG A 15 3.58 20.51 30.85
N GLU A 16 2.47 20.41 31.56
CA GLU A 16 1.25 19.75 31.07
C GLU A 16 0.76 20.36 29.75
N ARG A 17 0.71 21.70 29.65
CA ARG A 17 0.37 22.39 28.40
C ARG A 17 1.34 22.13 27.26
N ILE A 18 2.64 21.98 27.54
CA ILE A 18 3.64 21.62 26.53
C ILE A 18 3.41 20.18 26.07
N GLU A 19 3.16 19.25 26.98
CA GLU A 19 2.88 17.84 26.68
C GLU A 19 1.61 17.73 25.79
N ASP A 20 0.52 18.40 26.17
CA ASP A 20 -0.71 18.47 25.37
C ASP A 20 -0.47 19.04 23.96
N SER A 21 0.32 20.11 23.85
CA SER A 21 0.67 20.71 22.57
C SER A 21 1.50 19.77 21.69
N VAL A 22 2.40 19.00 22.29
CA VAL A 22 3.22 18.01 21.57
C VAL A 22 2.35 16.87 21.08
N ASP A 23 1.42 16.37 21.90
CA ASP A 23 0.53 15.29 21.50
C ASP A 23 -0.44 15.73 20.40
N ALA A 24 -1.00 16.94 20.48
CA ALA A 24 -1.78 17.53 19.40
C ALA A 24 -0.98 17.67 18.09
N ALA A 25 0.33 17.95 18.18
CA ALA A 25 1.22 18.01 17.01
C ALA A 25 1.48 16.60 16.42
N ARG A 26 1.70 15.59 17.26
CA ARG A 26 1.88 14.19 16.83
C ARG A 26 0.64 13.66 16.13
N GLU A 27 -0.54 13.91 16.68
CA GLU A 27 -1.79 13.48 16.04
C GLU A 27 -2.00 14.12 14.67
N ARG A 28 -1.67 15.42 14.54
CA ARG A 28 -1.73 16.10 13.25
C ARG A 28 -0.78 15.48 12.25
N LEU A 29 0.45 15.17 12.65
CA LEU A 29 1.41 14.48 11.79
C LEU A 29 0.89 13.11 11.33
N ALA A 30 0.41 12.29 12.27
CA ALA A 30 -0.14 10.97 11.97
C ALA A 30 -1.31 11.04 10.96
N ARG A 31 -2.17 12.06 11.07
CA ARG A 31 -3.26 12.29 10.11
C ARG A 31 -2.74 12.64 8.71
N GLU A 32 -1.72 13.49 8.59
CA GLU A 32 -1.13 13.83 7.28
C GLU A 32 -0.36 12.64 6.68
N GLU A 33 0.35 11.86 7.49
CA GLU A 33 1.01 10.62 7.04
C GLU A 33 -0.02 9.60 6.52
N ALA A 34 -1.14 9.43 7.22
CA ALA A 34 -2.22 8.55 6.77
C ALA A 34 -2.81 9.02 5.44
N ARG A 35 -3.01 10.34 5.24
CA ARG A 35 -3.46 10.89 3.96
C ARG A 35 -2.44 10.66 2.84
N LEU A 36 -1.16 10.87 3.11
CA LEU A 36 -0.09 10.60 2.15
C LEU A 36 -0.07 9.13 1.74
N LEU A 37 -0.15 8.22 2.71
CA LEU A 37 -0.21 6.79 2.43
C LEU A 37 -1.44 6.44 1.60
N ALA A 38 -2.62 6.95 1.96
CA ALA A 38 -3.85 6.72 1.20
C ALA A 38 -3.75 7.21 -0.25
N ALA A 39 -3.13 8.38 -0.48
CA ALA A 39 -2.90 8.90 -1.83
C ALA A 39 -1.95 8.01 -2.64
N LEU A 40 -0.88 7.51 -1.99
CA LEU A 40 0.12 6.68 -2.65
C LEU A 40 -0.35 5.25 -2.96
N VAL A 41 -1.21 4.66 -2.11
CA VAL A 41 -1.56 3.23 -2.23
C VAL A 41 -3.01 2.96 -2.61
N ALA A 42 -3.91 3.90 -2.42
CA ALA A 42 -5.35 3.71 -2.61
C ALA A 42 -6.00 4.79 -3.48
N GLY A 43 -5.20 5.62 -4.17
CA GLY A 43 -5.71 6.64 -5.09
C GLY A 43 -6.52 7.75 -4.41
N ALA A 44 -6.31 7.96 -3.11
CA ALA A 44 -6.95 9.09 -2.41
C ALA A 44 -6.45 10.43 -2.97
N PRO A 45 -7.20 11.53 -2.76
CA PRO A 45 -6.78 12.86 -3.19
C PRO A 45 -5.39 13.23 -2.68
N GLN A 46 -4.66 14.00 -3.49
CA GLN A 46 -3.36 14.55 -3.14
C GLN A 46 -3.45 15.37 -1.83
N PRO A 47 -2.60 15.10 -0.83
CA PRO A 47 -2.48 15.96 0.35
C PRO A 47 -1.86 17.32 -0.01
N PRO A 48 -2.27 18.42 0.65
CA PRO A 48 -1.71 19.75 0.40
C PRO A 48 -0.20 19.78 0.67
N GLY A 49 0.53 20.59 -0.10
CA GLY A 49 1.99 20.77 0.05
C GLY A 49 2.85 19.71 -0.64
N PHE A 50 2.27 18.64 -1.20
CA PHE A 50 2.99 17.66 -2.01
C PHE A 50 2.94 18.00 -3.50
N ASP A 51 3.99 17.65 -4.24
CA ASP A 51 4.04 17.78 -5.69
C ASP A 51 3.26 16.61 -6.36
N PRO A 52 2.24 16.89 -7.19
CA PRO A 52 1.44 15.85 -7.85
C PRO A 52 2.25 14.93 -8.77
N ALA A 53 3.26 15.46 -9.46
CA ALA A 53 4.11 14.67 -10.34
C ALA A 53 4.98 13.71 -9.53
N ARG A 54 5.56 14.17 -8.42
CA ARG A 54 6.35 13.32 -7.52
C ARG A 54 5.52 12.21 -6.86
N LEU A 55 4.30 12.52 -6.45
CA LEU A 55 3.39 11.50 -5.90
C LEU A 55 3.04 10.43 -6.93
N ARG A 56 2.76 10.81 -8.18
CA ARG A 56 2.50 9.84 -9.26
C ARG A 56 3.70 8.93 -9.51
N ILE A 57 4.91 9.49 -9.56
CA ILE A 57 6.15 8.70 -9.70
C ILE A 57 6.29 7.69 -8.56
N GLN A 58 6.02 8.13 -7.33
CA GLN A 58 6.12 7.25 -6.16
C GLN A 58 5.06 6.15 -6.18
N ALA A 59 3.79 6.48 -6.50
CA ALA A 59 2.71 5.51 -6.64
C ALA A 59 3.05 4.45 -7.72
N HIS A 60 3.54 4.87 -8.88
CA HIS A 60 3.97 3.97 -9.95
C HIS A 60 5.13 3.07 -9.51
N SER A 61 6.07 3.59 -8.71
CA SER A 61 7.18 2.80 -8.17
C SER A 61 6.71 1.74 -7.18
N LEU A 62 5.69 2.04 -6.37
CA LEU A 62 5.06 1.06 -5.46
C LEU A 62 4.31 -0.03 -6.25
N ILE A 63 3.59 0.35 -7.32
CA ILE A 63 2.96 -0.60 -8.24
C ILE A 63 4.01 -1.51 -8.89
N ALA A 64 5.12 -0.95 -9.38
CA ALA A 64 6.22 -1.73 -9.96
C ALA A 64 6.83 -2.71 -8.95
N LYS A 65 6.99 -2.30 -7.69
CA LYS A 65 7.45 -3.18 -6.60
C LYS A 65 6.48 -4.34 -6.35
N ARG A 66 5.18 -4.07 -6.28
CA ARG A 66 4.14 -5.11 -6.14
C ARG A 66 4.18 -6.08 -7.31
N ARG A 67 4.27 -5.55 -8.54
CA ARG A 67 4.38 -6.33 -9.77
C ARG A 67 5.53 -7.33 -9.73
N GLY A 68 6.70 -6.92 -9.25
CA GLY A 68 7.86 -7.80 -9.15
C GLY A 68 7.60 -9.02 -8.27
N LEU A 69 6.94 -8.84 -7.13
CA LEU A 69 6.59 -9.93 -6.21
C LEU A 69 5.52 -10.86 -6.82
N VAL A 70 4.56 -10.30 -7.57
CA VAL A 70 3.53 -11.08 -8.25
C VAL A 70 4.10 -11.84 -9.45
N ALA A 71 5.05 -11.26 -10.19
CA ALA A 71 5.76 -11.92 -11.28
C ALA A 71 6.51 -13.18 -10.79
N VAL A 72 7.16 -13.08 -9.63
CA VAL A 72 7.81 -14.24 -8.97
C VAL A 72 6.79 -15.32 -8.59
N ALA A 73 5.60 -14.91 -8.13
CA ALA A 73 4.53 -15.85 -7.76
C ALA A 73 3.84 -16.49 -8.98
N LEU A 74 3.79 -15.81 -10.13
CA LEU A 74 3.00 -16.21 -11.30
C LEU A 74 3.85 -16.32 -12.59
N PRO A 75 4.96 -17.09 -12.61
CA PRO A 75 5.86 -17.12 -13.77
C PRO A 75 5.16 -17.59 -15.05
N GLY A 76 4.23 -18.55 -14.95
CA GLY A 76 3.44 -19.00 -16.10
C GLY A 76 2.51 -17.92 -16.67
N LEU A 77 1.98 -17.03 -15.83
CA LEU A 77 1.16 -15.91 -16.29
C LEU A 77 2.03 -14.82 -16.94
N VAL A 78 3.23 -14.58 -16.40
CA VAL A 78 4.21 -13.68 -17.02
C VAL A 78 4.56 -14.16 -18.43
N SER A 79 4.84 -15.45 -18.60
CA SER A 79 5.09 -16.03 -19.93
C SER A 79 3.88 -15.92 -20.86
N ALA A 80 2.66 -16.13 -20.35
CA ALA A 80 1.45 -16.11 -21.15
C ALA A 80 1.02 -14.69 -21.59
N LEU A 81 1.18 -13.68 -20.73
CA LEU A 81 0.88 -12.28 -21.06
C LEU A 81 2.04 -11.58 -21.76
N GLY A 82 3.26 -12.08 -21.64
CA GLY A 82 4.44 -11.49 -22.26
C GLY A 82 4.62 -10.02 -21.90
N ALA A 83 4.77 -9.18 -22.93
CA ALA A 83 4.93 -7.73 -22.79
C ALA A 83 3.74 -7.06 -22.05
N GLU A 84 2.56 -7.68 -22.08
CA GLU A 84 1.34 -7.10 -21.52
C GLU A 84 1.23 -7.27 -20.01
N PHE A 85 2.00 -8.18 -19.41
CA PHE A 85 1.97 -8.40 -17.97
C PHE A 85 2.17 -7.10 -17.17
N ALA A 86 3.08 -6.24 -17.62
CA ALA A 86 3.35 -4.98 -16.94
C ALA A 86 2.18 -4.00 -17.02
N ARG A 87 1.58 -3.87 -18.21
CA ARG A 87 0.44 -2.97 -18.44
C ARG A 87 -0.79 -3.46 -17.69
N GLU A 88 -1.11 -4.75 -17.79
CA GLU A 88 -2.29 -5.31 -17.12
C GLU A 88 -2.15 -5.23 -15.59
N PHE A 89 -0.95 -5.49 -15.03
CA PHE A 89 -0.76 -5.34 -13.61
C PHE A 89 -0.89 -3.88 -13.15
N PHE A 90 -0.38 -2.93 -13.95
CA PHE A 90 -0.57 -1.51 -13.67
C PHE A 90 -2.06 -1.15 -13.64
N ALA A 91 -2.82 -1.51 -14.67
CA ALA A 91 -4.26 -1.25 -14.74
C ALA A 91 -5.04 -1.90 -13.57
N TYR A 92 -4.62 -3.08 -13.13
CA TYR A 92 -5.16 -3.73 -11.94
C TYR A 92 -4.87 -2.94 -10.66
N ALA A 93 -3.64 -2.48 -10.48
CA ALA A 93 -3.14 -1.96 -9.20
C ALA A 93 -3.32 -0.45 -9.05
N ASP A 94 -3.52 0.29 -10.14
CA ASP A 94 -3.67 1.74 -10.12
C ASP A 94 -4.88 2.18 -9.30
N GLY A 95 -4.65 3.06 -8.33
CA GLY A 95 -5.65 3.47 -7.34
C GLY A 95 -6.18 2.37 -6.42
N ARG A 96 -5.62 1.14 -6.45
CA ARG A 96 -6.12 0.01 -5.63
C ARG A 96 -5.14 -0.41 -4.55
N PRO A 97 -5.55 -0.42 -3.26
CA PRO A 97 -4.69 -0.90 -2.19
C PRO A 97 -4.36 -2.38 -2.37
N LYS A 98 -3.20 -2.78 -1.87
CA LYS A 98 -2.82 -4.20 -1.86
C LYS A 98 -3.81 -4.98 -0.97
N PRO A 99 -4.34 -6.12 -1.43
CA PRO A 99 -5.17 -6.97 -0.58
C PRO A 99 -4.44 -7.39 0.72
N PRO A 100 -5.18 -7.59 1.82
CA PRO A 100 -4.63 -8.23 3.02
C PRO A 100 -4.16 -9.65 2.67
N GLY A 101 -3.14 -10.17 3.38
CA GLY A 101 -2.56 -11.49 3.06
C GLY A 101 -1.31 -11.45 2.16
N GLY A 102 -0.78 -10.26 1.88
CA GLY A 102 0.54 -10.10 1.27
C GLY A 102 0.57 -10.37 -0.23
N SER A 103 1.75 -10.70 -0.76
CA SER A 103 1.97 -10.88 -2.20
C SER A 103 1.17 -12.06 -2.78
N ARG A 104 0.81 -13.04 -1.94
CA ARG A 104 0.00 -14.19 -2.34
C ARG A 104 -1.43 -13.79 -2.69
N ALA A 105 -2.06 -13.04 -1.79
CA ALA A 105 -3.39 -12.51 -1.99
C ALA A 105 -3.43 -11.53 -3.18
N ASP A 106 -2.40 -10.68 -3.34
CA ASP A 106 -2.29 -9.75 -4.48
C ASP A 106 -2.21 -10.51 -5.82
N ALA A 107 -1.46 -11.60 -5.87
CA ALA A 107 -1.37 -12.45 -7.06
C ALA A 107 -2.71 -13.12 -7.41
N HIS A 108 -3.43 -13.64 -6.40
CA HIS A 108 -4.75 -14.24 -6.62
C HIS A 108 -5.76 -13.19 -7.10
N ALA A 109 -5.82 -12.04 -6.43
CA ALA A 109 -6.72 -10.93 -6.81
C ALA A 109 -6.44 -10.43 -8.23
N PHE A 110 -5.17 -10.36 -8.65
CA PHE A 110 -4.82 -9.99 -10.02
C PHE A 110 -5.33 -11.01 -11.05
N VAL A 111 -5.21 -12.31 -10.79
CA VAL A 111 -5.74 -13.37 -11.67
C VAL A 111 -7.26 -13.28 -11.80
N GLU A 112 -7.96 -13.06 -10.68
CA GLU A 112 -9.41 -12.91 -10.69
C GLU A 112 -9.85 -11.63 -11.39
N TRP A 113 -9.11 -10.53 -11.23
CA TRP A 113 -9.36 -9.31 -11.98
C TRP A 113 -9.18 -9.53 -13.50
N LEU A 114 -8.09 -10.18 -13.94
CA LEU A 114 -7.90 -10.53 -15.35
C LEU A 114 -9.03 -11.41 -15.90
N ARG A 115 -9.52 -12.36 -15.10
CA ARG A 115 -10.66 -13.22 -15.47
C ARG A 115 -11.92 -12.39 -15.66
N ALA A 116 -12.23 -11.50 -14.71
CA ALA A 116 -13.40 -10.63 -14.76
C ALA A 116 -13.35 -9.69 -15.98
N GLU A 117 -12.17 -9.20 -16.35
CA GLU A 117 -11.96 -8.35 -17.53
C GLU A 117 -11.91 -9.13 -18.85
N GLY A 118 -12.03 -10.47 -18.81
CA GLY A 118 -11.91 -11.32 -20.01
C GLY A 118 -10.51 -11.36 -20.64
N ARG A 119 -9.48 -10.94 -19.89
CA ARG A 119 -8.08 -10.83 -20.34
C ARG A 119 -7.18 -11.95 -19.83
N LEU A 120 -7.73 -12.90 -19.07
CA LEU A 120 -6.96 -14.05 -18.59
C LEU A 120 -6.63 -14.98 -19.78
N PRO A 121 -5.35 -15.16 -20.14
CA PRO A 121 -4.99 -16.00 -21.27
C PRO A 121 -5.38 -17.46 -21.03
N ALA A 122 -5.70 -18.17 -22.12
CA ALA A 122 -5.84 -19.62 -22.09
C ALA A 122 -4.51 -20.21 -21.62
N ALA A 123 -4.49 -20.82 -20.43
CA ALA A 123 -3.20 -21.10 -19.83
C ALA A 123 -2.36 -22.12 -20.64
N PRO A 124 -1.03 -21.95 -20.65
CA PRO A 124 -0.16 -22.76 -21.50
C PRO A 124 -0.11 -24.24 -21.05
N GLU A 125 0.29 -25.13 -21.96
CA GLU A 125 0.45 -26.59 -21.79
C GLU A 125 1.21 -27.00 -20.50
N GLN A 126 2.05 -26.12 -19.94
CA GLN A 126 2.70 -26.26 -18.63
C GLN A 126 1.72 -26.42 -17.43
N ARG A 127 0.40 -26.32 -17.67
CA ARG A 127 -0.68 -26.61 -16.71
C ARG A 127 -0.67 -27.99 -16.06
N ARG A 128 0.16 -28.95 -16.51
CA ARG A 128 0.15 -30.33 -16.01
C ARG A 128 1.08 -30.63 -14.82
N THR A 129 1.95 -29.71 -14.40
CA THR A 129 2.87 -29.91 -13.26
C THR A 129 2.59 -28.91 -12.13
N SER A 130 1.56 -29.20 -11.34
CA SER A 130 1.00 -28.27 -10.36
C SER A 130 1.88 -28.02 -9.12
N ARG A 131 2.55 -26.87 -9.07
CA ARG A 131 2.85 -26.14 -7.80
C ARG A 131 1.78 -25.08 -7.46
N TRP A 132 0.93 -24.73 -8.42
CA TRP A 132 -0.05 -23.63 -8.36
C TRP A 132 -1.28 -23.91 -7.47
N ARG A 133 -1.85 -25.13 -7.52
CA ARG A 133 -3.05 -25.48 -6.72
C ARG A 133 -2.76 -25.65 -5.23
N GLY A 134 -1.54 -26.04 -4.87
CA GLY A 134 -1.14 -26.22 -3.47
C GLY A 134 -1.00 -24.92 -2.70
N TRP A 135 -0.73 -23.82 -3.41
CA TRP A 135 -0.45 -22.53 -2.81
C TRP A 135 -1.71 -21.66 -2.63
N LEU A 136 -2.71 -21.82 -3.51
CA LEU A 136 -4.02 -21.17 -3.39
C LEU A 136 -4.99 -21.88 -2.42
N ARG A 137 -4.76 -23.16 -2.11
CA ARG A 137 -5.60 -23.95 -1.18
C ARG A 137 -5.25 -23.76 0.31
N LYS A 138 -4.21 -23.00 0.64
CA LYS A 138 -3.84 -22.65 2.02
C LYS A 138 -4.02 -21.15 2.23
N SER A 139 -5.27 -20.70 2.33
CA SER A 139 -5.67 -19.41 2.90
C SER A 139 -7.08 -19.55 3.44
#